data_AF-A0A285UFC7-F1
#
_entry.id   AF-A0A285UFC7-F1
#
_cell.length_a   1.000
_cell.length_b   1.000
_cell.length_c   1.000
_cell.angle_alpha   90.00
_cell.angle_beta   90.00
_cell.angle_gamma   90.00
#
_symmetry.space_group_name_H-M   'P 1'
#
loop_
_entity.id
_entity.type
_entity.pdbx_description
1 polymer ?
#
loop_
_entity_poly.entity_id
_entity_poly.type
_entity_poly.pdbx_seq_one_letter_code
_entity_poly.pdbx_strand_id
1 'polypeptide(L)' 'MSEKFPIQAISDVSDPETIRVVIFINGEFVHVPLSALLKALRQDLTALEGRVEDLETP' A
#
# COMPACT_ATOMS: atom_id res chain seq x y z
N MET A 1 24.68 10.94 16.40
CA MET A 1 24.27 9.57 16.76
C MET A 1 23.47 9.04 15.59
N SER A 2 23.89 7.95 14.96
CA SER A 2 23.13 7.35 13.87
C SER A 2 22.08 6.45 14.50
N GLU A 3 20.85 6.94 14.66
CA GLU A 3 19.72 6.10 15.06
C GLU A 3 19.51 5.07 13.96
N LYS A 4 19.94 3.83 14.26
CA LYS A 4 19.63 2.67 13.42
C LYS A 4 18.12 2.46 13.52
N PHE A 5 17.37 2.90 12.51
CA PHE A 5 16.03 2.38 12.29
C PHE A 5 16.15 0.86 12.20
N PRO A 6 15.52 0.08 13.08
CA PRO A 6 15.55 -1.36 12.95
C PRO A 6 14.91 -1.71 11.61
N ILE A 7 15.70 -2.32 10.71
CA ILE A 7 15.17 -2.91 9.48
C ILE A 7 14.43 -4.16 9.92
N GLN A 8 13.17 -3.98 10.30
CA GLN A 8 12.30 -5.07 10.67
C GLN A 8 11.96 -5.85 9.39
N ALA A 9 12.12 -7.16 9.42
CA ALA A 9 11.74 -7.98 8.29
C ALA A 9 10.24 -7.80 8.05
N ILE A 10 9.82 -7.66 6.79
CA ILE A 10 8.39 -7.48 6.44
C ILE A 10 7.55 -8.66 6.97
N SER A 11 8.15 -9.85 7.07
CA SER A 11 7.53 -11.04 7.68
C SER A 11 7.12 -10.87 9.14
N ASP A 12 7.77 -9.95 9.88
CA ASP A 12 7.50 -9.70 11.30
C ASP A 12 6.47 -8.57 11.51
N VAL A 13 5.92 -8.01 10.43
CA VAL A 13 4.85 -7.02 10.50
C VAL A 13 3.53 -7.75 10.76
N SER A 14 3.12 -7.76 12.03
CA SER A 14 1.86 -8.39 12.47
C SER A 14 0.61 -7.63 12.04
N ASP A 15 0.72 -6.31 11.86
CA ASP A 15 -0.35 -5.45 11.37
C ASP A 15 0.15 -4.61 10.18
N PRO A 16 -0.20 -4.98 8.93
CA PRO A 16 0.19 -4.24 7.73
C PRO A 16 -0.27 -2.78 7.68
N GLU A 17 -1.31 -2.41 8.45
CA GLU A 17 -1.79 -1.02 8.54
C GLU A 17 -0.80 -0.10 9.27
N THR A 18 0.17 -0.67 9.99
CA THR A 18 1.26 0.07 10.64
C THR A 18 2.36 0.51 9.66
N ILE A 19 2.37 -0.02 8.43
CA ILE A 19 3.38 0.33 7.43
C ILE A 19 3.15 1.76 6.94
N ARG A 20 4.14 2.62 7.18
CA ARG A 20 4.17 4.01 6.71
C ARG A 20 5.15 4.17 5.56
N VAL A 21 4.72 4.91 4.55
CA VAL A 21 5.57 5.32 3.42
C VAL A 21 5.81 6.82 3.53
N VAL A 22 7.06 7.22 3.34
CA VAL A 22 7.45 8.62 3.23
C VAL A 22 7.51 8.98 1.76
N ILE A 23 6.74 9.99 1.36
CA ILE A 23 6.69 10.48 -0.01
C ILE A 23 7.09 11.95 -0.01
N PHE A 24 7.87 12.36 -1.00
CA PHE A 24 8.18 13.77 -1.22
C PHE A 24 7.26 14.33 -2.30
N ILE A 25 6.44 15.32 -1.96
CA ILE A 25 5.48 15.95 -2.87
C ILE A 25 5.34 17.42 -2.52
N ASN A 26 5.25 18.29 -3.53
CA ASN A 26 5.08 19.75 -3.37
C ASN A 26 6.15 20.42 -2.48
N GLY A 27 7.36 19.89 -2.44
CA GLY A 27 8.44 20.44 -1.61
C GLY A 27 8.42 19.96 -0.14
N GLU A 28 7.50 19.08 0.23
CA GLU A 28 7.34 18.58 1.60
C GLU A 28 7.43 17.04 1.66
N PHE A 29 7.92 16.53 2.79
CA PHE A 29 7.86 15.10 3.12
C PHE A 29 6.56 14.79 3.83
N VAL A 30 5.77 13.88 3.26
CA VAL A 30 4.48 13.45 3.80
C VAL A 30 4.56 11.99 4.21
N HIS A 31 4.09 11.67 5.41
CA HIS A 31 3.93 10.30 5.89
C HIS A 31 2.50 9.83 5.61
N VAL A 32 2.35 8.79 4.81
CA VAL A 32 1.05 8.19 4.52
C VAL A 32 1.05 6.70 4.87
N PRO A 33 -0.10 6.13 5.28
CA PRO A 33 -0.20 4.68 5.43
C PRO A 33 -0.17 4.03 4.04
N LEU A 34 0.55 2.92 3.93
CA LEU A 34 0.67 2.18 2.66
C LEU A 34 -0.70 1.77 2.13
N SER A 35 -1.60 1.35 3.02
CA SER A 35 -2.97 0.95 2.69
C SER A 35 -3.77 2.05 1.99
N ALA A 36 -3.59 3.32 2.39
CA ALA A 36 -4.26 4.44 1.74
C ALA A 36 -3.75 4.67 0.32
N LEU A 37 -2.44 4.52 0.09
CA LEU A 37 -1.84 4.66 -1.24
C LEU A 37 -2.33 3.56 -2.20
N LEU A 38 -2.45 2.33 -1.69
CA LEU A 38 -2.85 1.17 -2.48
C LEU A 38 -4.38 1.06 -2.67
N LYS A 39 -5.17 1.88 -1.98
CA LYS A 39 -6.64 1.78 -2.01
C LYS A 39 -7.20 1.93 -3.43
N ALA A 40 -6.76 2.94 -4.17
CA ALA A 40 -7.22 3.18 -5.53
C ALA A 40 -6.88 2.01 -6.46
N LEU A 41 -5.62 1.56 -6.41
CA LEU A 41 -5.16 0.41 -7.20
C LEU A 41 -5.96 -0.87 -6.89
N ARG A 42 -6.28 -1.11 -5.61
CA ARG A 42 -7.12 -2.24 -5.22
C ARG A 42 -8.54 -2.14 -5.76
N GLN A 43 -9.13 -0.95 -5.77
CA GLN A 43 -10.46 -0.73 -6.34
C GLN A 43 -10.48 -1.00 -7.85
N ASP A 44 -9.47 -0.52 -8.56
CA ASP A 44 -9.33 -0.75 -10.00
C ASP A 44 -9.14 -2.24 -10.31
N LEU A 45 -8.33 -2.94 -9.51
CA LEU A 45 -8.13 -4.38 -9.64
C LEU A 45 -9.44 -5.15 -9.42
N THR A 46 -10.16 -4.88 -8.33
CA THR A 46 -11.44 -5.54 -8.04
C THR A 46 -12.48 -5.27 -9.14
N ALA A 47 -12.52 -4.06 -9.68
CA ALA A 47 -13.40 -3.73 -10.80
C ALA A 47 -13.00 -4.50 -12.08
N LEU A 48 -11.70 -4.71 -12.31
CA LEU A 48 -11.21 -5.50 -13.44
C LEU A 48 -11.55 -6.98 -13.27
N GLU A 49 -11.34 -7.54 -12.08
CA GLU A 49 -11.68 -8.93 -11.75
C GLU A 49 -13.16 -9.21 -12.00
N GLY A 50 -14.07 -8.34 -11.54
CA GLY A 50 -15.51 -8.50 -11.80
C GLY A 50 -15.84 -8.48 -13.30
N ARG A 51 -15.19 -7.61 -14.08
CA ARG A 51 -15.37 -7.57 -15.55
C ARG A 51 -14.85 -8.83 -16.23
N VAL A 52 -13.81 -9.46 -15.69
CA VAL A 52 -13.29 -10.73 -16.22
C VAL A 52 -14.26 -11.86 -15.87
N GLU A 53 -14.76 -11.91 -14.64
CA GLU A 53 -15.77 -12.88 -14.22
C GLU A 53 -17.04 -12.80 -15.07
N ASP A 54 -17.53 -11.59 -15.35
CA ASP A 54 -18.67 -11.34 -16.25
C ASP A 54 -18.43 -11.86 -17.68
N LEU A 55 -17.18 -11.86 -18.15
CA LEU A 55 -16.80 -12.37 -19.47
C LEU A 55 -16.60 -13.89 -19.49
N GLU A 56 -16.17 -14.47 -18.38
CA GLU A 56 -15.94 -15.91 -18.23
C GLU A 56 -17.23 -16.69 -17.90
N THR A 57 -18.27 -16.00 -17.40
CA THR A 57 -19.55 -16.59 -17.04
C THR A 57 -20.65 -16.12 -18.03
N PRO A 58 -20.98 -16.91 -19.08
CA PRO A 58 -21.89 -16.51 -20.15
C PRO A 58 -23.37 -16.42 -19.74
#